data_AF-A0A957GV57-F1
#
_entry.id   AF-A0A957GV57-F1
#
_cell.length_a   1.000
_cell.length_b   1.000
_cell.length_c   1.000
_cell.angle_alpha   90.00
_cell.angle_beta   90.00
_cell.angle_gamma   90.00
#
_symmetry.space_group_name_H-M   'P 1'
#
loop_
_entity.id
_entity.type
_entity.pdbx_description
1 polymer ?
#
loop_
_entity_poly.entity_id
_entity_poly.type
_entity_poly.pdbx_seq_one_letter_code
_entity_poly.pdbx_strand_id
1 'polypeptide(L)'
;MQQVWPHEYFRLDFDQIIEEARRQEQVSPKNIGELSIVTDMHYFFSNDVLSTILDNDWVFDAANQFAKDYAKDCFRNLQLSGQEIYSTQQKLLKLKEKATGFLALAGSVGLASLEDTDYLTKASDFIRLLKFDEMGSDLQKHALELVKEIAYHEDLQVRVVLRGIDNCYEKIFTRIMFVVRRSLKIKLGKTPKPSDAKLLQPSDYVDWLESNTDKHHILNNIFVQQREFYKAARNVENHHEGLEWIADKDEIILPDLNNTIRIHVDEFHQRFRFLVHFCDLGLRGILSAFCEREKGVIANKLVEAYDLTFPEDWLGGEEGKVNLYQT
;
A
#
# COMPACT_ATOMS: atom_id res chain seq x y z
N MET A 1 8.28 21.53 18.18
CA MET A 1 7.94 20.12 18.35
C MET A 1 6.75 20.04 19.29
N GLN A 2 5.59 19.66 18.75
CA GLN A 2 4.34 19.55 19.50
C GLN A 2 4.44 18.36 20.47
N GLN A 3 3.87 18.51 21.67
CA GLN A 3 3.70 17.39 22.58
C GLN A 3 2.34 16.76 22.31
N VAL A 4 2.31 15.44 22.10
CA VAL A 4 1.10 14.69 21.75
C VAL A 4 0.98 13.46 22.63
N TRP A 5 -0.23 13.01 22.91
CA TRP A 5 -0.48 11.74 23.61
C TRP A 5 -0.42 10.55 22.65
N PRO A 6 -0.24 9.30 23.13
CA PRO A 6 -0.19 8.11 22.27
C PRO A 6 -1.33 7.98 21.27
N HIS A 7 -2.57 8.28 21.69
CA HIS A 7 -3.73 8.21 20.79
C HIS A 7 -3.72 9.29 19.70
N GLU A 8 -3.23 10.49 20.03
CA GLU A 8 -3.08 11.60 19.08
C GLU A 8 -1.97 11.29 18.08
N TYR A 9 -0.86 10.70 18.54
CA TYR A 9 0.23 10.32 17.66
C TYR A 9 -0.23 9.38 16.53
N PHE A 10 -0.94 8.29 16.87
CA PHE A 10 -1.54 7.43 15.86
C PHE A 10 -2.65 8.11 15.06
N ARG A 11 -3.36 9.10 15.63
CA ARG A 11 -4.41 9.86 14.93
C ARG A 11 -3.83 10.73 13.82
N LEU A 12 -2.73 11.42 14.11
CA LEU A 12 -2.08 12.34 13.17
C LEU A 12 -1.57 11.55 11.97
N ASP A 13 -0.93 10.41 12.20
CA ASP A 13 -0.51 9.50 11.14
C ASP A 13 -1.69 8.88 10.37
N PHE A 14 -2.82 8.61 11.04
CA PHE A 14 -4.05 8.15 10.39
C PHE A 14 -4.60 9.23 9.43
N ASP A 15 -4.57 10.49 9.83
CA ASP A 15 -5.05 11.61 9.01
C ASP A 15 -4.09 11.92 7.84
N GLN A 16 -2.78 11.72 8.01
CA GLN A 16 -1.79 11.90 6.93
C GLN A 16 -2.02 10.98 5.72
N ILE A 17 -2.71 9.85 5.86
CA ILE A 17 -3.00 8.95 4.74
C ILE A 17 -3.87 9.63 3.67
N ILE A 18 -4.74 10.58 4.05
CA ILE A 18 -5.52 11.37 3.08
C ILE A 18 -4.58 12.28 2.26
N GLU A 19 -3.58 12.88 2.90
CA GLU A 19 -2.60 13.75 2.23
C GLU A 19 -1.73 12.94 1.26
N GLU A 20 -1.34 11.73 1.63
CA GLU A 20 -0.63 10.82 0.74
C GLU A 20 -1.47 10.44 -0.49
N ALA A 21 -2.76 10.11 -0.30
CA ALA A 21 -3.66 9.84 -1.42
C ALA A 21 -3.81 11.05 -2.37
N ARG A 22 -3.91 12.26 -1.81
CA ARG A 22 -3.92 13.50 -2.60
C ARG A 22 -2.61 13.68 -3.39
N ARG A 23 -1.47 13.42 -2.75
CA ARG A 23 -0.15 13.48 -3.41
C ARG A 23 -0.07 12.50 -4.57
N GLN A 24 -0.60 11.28 -4.43
CA GLN A 24 -0.61 10.28 -5.49
C GLN A 24 -1.39 10.73 -6.73
N GLU A 25 -2.53 11.42 -6.57
CA GLU A 25 -3.27 12.01 -7.70
C GLU A 25 -2.49 13.13 -8.41
N GLN A 26 -1.67 13.88 -7.68
CA GLN A 26 -0.80 14.92 -8.26
C GLN A 26 0.39 14.33 -9.02
N VAL A 27 0.86 13.14 -8.63
CA VAL A 27 1.99 12.46 -9.27
C VAL A 27 1.60 11.91 -10.65
N SER A 28 0.37 11.41 -10.80
CA SER A 28 -0.08 10.83 -12.08
C SER A 28 -1.59 11.00 -12.29
N PRO A 29 -2.04 11.48 -13.46
CA PRO A 29 -3.46 11.52 -13.81
C PRO A 29 -4.13 10.14 -13.78
N LYS A 30 -3.36 9.05 -13.89
CA LYS A 30 -3.89 7.69 -13.82
C LYS A 30 -4.38 7.31 -12.41
N ASN A 31 -4.00 8.09 -11.40
CA ASN A 31 -4.38 7.85 -10.01
C ASN A 31 -5.68 8.58 -9.62
N ILE A 32 -6.28 9.38 -10.53
CA ILE A 32 -7.53 10.12 -10.25
C ILE A 32 -8.61 9.20 -9.68
N GLY A 33 -9.22 9.63 -8.57
CA GLY A 33 -10.23 8.88 -7.83
C GLY A 33 -9.70 8.22 -6.56
N GLU A 34 -8.38 8.08 -6.41
CA GLU A 34 -7.73 7.52 -5.23
C GLU A 34 -8.03 8.33 -3.96
N LEU A 35 -8.00 9.67 -4.03
CA LEU A 35 -8.33 10.52 -2.88
C LEU A 35 -9.76 10.30 -2.41
N SER A 36 -10.72 10.17 -3.33
CA SER A 36 -12.12 9.94 -2.98
C SER A 36 -12.28 8.61 -2.24
N ILE A 37 -11.67 7.54 -2.77
CA ILE A 37 -11.75 6.20 -2.17
C ILE A 37 -11.10 6.18 -0.78
N VAL A 38 -9.94 6.83 -0.62
CA VAL A 38 -9.25 6.91 0.68
C VAL A 38 -10.02 7.76 1.68
N THR A 39 -10.65 8.84 1.24
CA THR A 39 -11.52 9.65 2.08
C THR A 39 -12.73 8.85 2.58
N ASP A 40 -13.35 8.05 1.71
CA ASP A 40 -14.45 7.17 2.09
C ASP A 40 -14.00 6.07 3.09
N MET A 41 -12.80 5.51 2.89
CA MET A 41 -12.21 4.58 3.86
C MET A 41 -11.93 5.24 5.20
N HIS A 42 -11.35 6.44 5.20
CA HIS A 42 -11.05 7.20 6.42
C HIS A 42 -12.34 7.54 7.16
N TYR A 43 -13.38 7.99 6.44
CA TYR A 43 -14.70 8.25 7.01
C TYR A 43 -15.31 6.98 7.61
N PHE A 44 -15.21 5.85 6.92
CA PHE A 44 -15.65 4.55 7.44
C PHE A 44 -14.92 4.19 8.74
N PHE A 45 -13.59 4.27 8.78
CA PHE A 45 -12.84 3.99 10.00
C PHE A 45 -13.25 4.95 11.12
N SER A 46 -13.24 6.25 10.87
CA SER A 46 -13.55 7.29 11.85
C SER A 46 -14.94 7.10 12.48
N ASN A 47 -15.96 6.88 11.66
CA ASN A 47 -17.35 6.89 12.12
C ASN A 47 -17.89 5.53 12.51
N ASP A 48 -17.34 4.44 11.96
CA ASP A 48 -17.87 3.10 12.20
C ASP A 48 -16.96 2.24 13.06
N VAL A 49 -15.65 2.27 12.82
CA VAL A 49 -14.69 1.39 13.50
C VAL A 49 -14.19 2.01 14.80
N LEU A 50 -13.63 3.22 14.72
CA LEU A 50 -12.99 3.90 15.85
C LEU A 50 -14.03 4.25 16.92
N SER A 51 -15.17 4.79 16.52
CA SER A 51 -16.26 5.08 17.46
C SER A 51 -16.74 3.83 18.21
N THR A 52 -16.85 2.67 17.53
CA THR A 52 -17.29 1.43 18.19
C THR A 52 -16.21 0.84 19.10
N ILE A 53 -14.92 1.02 18.80
CA ILE A 53 -13.84 0.68 19.73
C ILE A 53 -13.98 1.50 21.02
N LEU A 54 -14.28 2.80 20.92
CA LEU A 54 -14.44 3.67 22.08
C LEU A 54 -15.69 3.29 22.92
N ASP A 55 -16.79 2.94 22.26
CA ASP A 55 -18.10 2.82 22.93
C ASP A 55 -18.54 1.39 23.26
N ASN A 56 -17.88 0.35 22.74
CA ASN A 56 -18.33 -1.04 22.88
C ASN A 56 -17.24 -1.98 23.40
N ASP A 57 -17.46 -2.61 24.56
CA ASP A 57 -16.50 -3.50 25.23
C ASP A 57 -16.04 -4.67 24.34
N TRP A 58 -16.96 -5.29 23.59
CA TRP A 58 -16.64 -6.45 22.76
C TRP A 58 -15.77 -6.10 21.55
N VAL A 59 -15.95 -4.90 21.00
CA VAL A 59 -15.08 -4.36 19.94
C VAL A 59 -13.74 -3.93 20.54
N PHE A 60 -13.74 -3.29 21.70
CA PHE A 60 -12.51 -2.93 22.42
C PHE A 60 -11.66 -4.15 22.79
N ASP A 61 -12.26 -5.25 23.21
CA ASP A 61 -11.54 -6.50 23.47
C ASP A 61 -10.83 -7.02 22.20
N ALA A 62 -11.44 -6.83 21.03
CA ALA A 62 -10.82 -7.14 19.75
C ALA A 62 -9.63 -6.23 19.46
N ALA A 63 -9.79 -4.92 19.69
CA ALA A 63 -8.72 -3.93 19.52
C ALA A 63 -7.57 -4.17 20.50
N ASN A 64 -7.86 -4.57 21.74
CA ASN A 64 -6.89 -4.96 22.75
C ASN A 64 -6.11 -6.22 22.34
N GLN A 65 -6.80 -7.23 21.80
CA GLN A 65 -6.14 -8.41 21.25
C GLN A 65 -5.27 -8.03 20.04
N PHE A 66 -5.76 -7.20 19.14
CA PHE A 66 -4.98 -6.69 18.02
C PHE A 66 -3.72 -5.94 18.47
N ALA A 67 -3.85 -5.03 19.43
CA ALA A 67 -2.75 -4.28 20.02
C ALA A 67 -1.67 -5.19 20.62
N LYS A 68 -2.07 -6.23 21.37
CA LYS A 68 -1.13 -7.13 22.05
C LYS A 68 -0.48 -8.14 21.13
N ASP A 69 -1.28 -8.77 20.28
CA ASP A 69 -0.88 -10.00 19.59
C ASP A 69 -0.46 -9.72 18.14
N TYR A 70 -0.93 -8.62 17.53
CA TYR A 70 -0.86 -8.44 16.08
C TYR A 70 -0.15 -7.15 15.64
N ALA A 71 -0.24 -6.06 16.40
CA ALA A 71 0.24 -4.75 15.98
C ALA A 71 1.74 -4.74 15.61
N LYS A 72 2.59 -5.38 16.42
CA LYS A 72 4.04 -5.46 16.16
C LYS A 72 4.39 -6.22 14.88
N ASP A 73 3.65 -7.29 14.59
CA ASP A 73 3.82 -8.00 13.32
C ASP A 73 3.38 -7.12 12.15
N CYS A 74 2.27 -6.37 12.29
CA CYS A 74 1.83 -5.43 11.26
C CYS A 74 2.88 -4.34 11.01
N PHE A 75 3.44 -3.74 12.07
CA PHE A 75 4.54 -2.78 12.00
C PHE A 75 5.70 -3.34 11.17
N ARG A 76 6.19 -4.52 11.54
CA ARG A 76 7.32 -5.15 10.86
C ARG A 76 7.04 -5.45 9.39
N ASN A 77 5.85 -5.96 9.05
CA ASN A 77 5.52 -6.28 7.66
C ASN A 77 5.34 -5.03 6.80
N LEU A 78 4.76 -3.96 7.35
CA LEU A 78 4.67 -2.65 6.68
C LEU A 78 6.05 -2.04 6.48
N GLN A 79 6.90 -2.07 7.51
CA GLN A 79 8.28 -1.58 7.42
C GLN A 79 9.07 -2.29 6.32
N LEU A 80 9.13 -3.63 6.37
CA LEU A 80 9.94 -4.40 5.42
C LEU A 80 9.44 -4.22 3.99
N SER A 81 8.12 -4.29 3.78
CA SER A 81 7.53 -4.12 2.44
C SER A 81 7.71 -2.68 1.94
N GLY A 82 7.47 -1.70 2.80
CA GLY A 82 7.63 -0.27 2.48
C GLY A 82 9.07 0.10 2.16
N GLN A 83 10.04 -0.38 2.94
CA GLN A 83 11.46 -0.17 2.69
C GLN A 83 11.91 -0.79 1.36
N GLU A 84 11.48 -2.04 1.09
CA GLU A 84 11.84 -2.72 -0.16
C GLU A 84 11.30 -1.92 -1.36
N ILE A 85 10.00 -1.58 -1.36
CA ILE A 85 9.34 -0.79 -2.41
C ILE A 85 9.98 0.58 -2.58
N TYR A 86 10.23 1.29 -1.48
CA TYR A 86 10.85 2.61 -1.52
C TYR A 86 12.26 2.54 -2.11
N SER A 87 13.08 1.58 -1.68
CA SER A 87 14.44 1.42 -2.16
C SER A 87 14.51 1.13 -3.67
N THR A 88 13.62 0.27 -4.17
CA THR A 88 13.54 -0.06 -5.60
C THR A 88 13.02 1.11 -6.41
N GLN A 89 12.03 1.84 -5.89
CA GLN A 89 11.52 3.06 -6.53
C GLN A 89 12.58 4.17 -6.60
N GLN A 90 13.34 4.40 -5.52
CA GLN A 90 14.43 5.39 -5.51
C GLN A 90 15.54 5.03 -6.51
N LYS A 91 15.86 3.74 -6.65
CA LYS A 91 16.81 3.27 -7.66
C LYS A 91 16.28 3.50 -9.08
N LEU A 92 15.00 3.23 -9.33
CA LEU A 92 14.34 3.52 -10.62
C LEU A 92 14.33 5.02 -10.94
N LEU A 93 14.04 5.89 -9.97
CA LEU A 93 14.08 7.35 -10.14
C LEU A 93 15.48 7.82 -10.58
N LYS A 94 16.54 7.35 -9.91
CA LYS A 94 17.93 7.63 -10.29
C LYS A 94 18.26 7.15 -11.70
N LEU A 95 17.71 6.01 -12.12
CA LEU A 95 17.91 5.51 -13.48
C LEU A 95 17.12 6.32 -14.52
N LYS A 96 15.91 6.78 -14.18
CA LYS A 96 15.13 7.69 -15.00
C LYS A 96 15.85 9.02 -15.20
N GLU A 97 16.49 9.56 -14.16
CA GLU A 97 17.33 10.76 -14.25
C GLU A 97 18.52 10.53 -15.21
N LYS A 98 19.21 9.38 -15.11
CA LYS A 98 20.28 9.01 -16.05
C LYS A 98 19.79 8.91 -17.50
N ALA A 99 18.64 8.27 -17.73
CA ALA A 99 18.03 8.17 -19.06
C ALA A 99 17.67 9.55 -19.63
N THR A 100 17.11 10.42 -18.79
CA THR A 100 16.78 11.80 -19.16
C THR A 100 18.04 12.61 -19.48
N GLY A 101 19.11 12.45 -18.69
CA GLY A 101 20.41 13.06 -18.97
C GLY A 101 21.03 12.55 -20.27
N PHE A 102 20.93 11.24 -20.54
CA PHE A 102 21.37 10.66 -21.81
C PHE A 102 20.60 11.24 -23.00
N LEU A 103 19.27 11.34 -22.88
CA LEU A 103 18.42 11.95 -23.91
C LEU A 103 18.78 13.41 -24.17
N ALA A 104 19.00 14.20 -23.13
CA ALA A 104 19.39 15.60 -23.26
C ALA A 104 20.73 15.76 -23.99
N LEU A 105 21.72 14.93 -23.67
CA LEU A 105 23.01 14.92 -24.35
C LEU A 105 22.87 14.50 -25.82
N ALA A 106 22.15 13.42 -26.11
CA ALA A 106 21.89 12.97 -27.48
C ALA A 106 21.11 14.02 -28.29
N GLY A 107 20.12 14.68 -27.67
CA GLY A 107 19.35 15.76 -28.28
C GLY A 107 20.21 16.97 -28.65
N SER A 108 21.20 17.32 -27.81
CA SER A 108 22.12 18.44 -28.08
C SER A 108 22.96 18.28 -29.35
N VAL A 109 23.12 17.03 -29.82
CA VAL A 109 23.83 16.69 -31.07
C VAL A 109 22.89 16.19 -32.17
N GLY A 110 21.57 16.36 -32.01
CA GLY A 110 20.57 16.02 -33.02
C GLY A 110 20.23 14.53 -33.13
N LEU A 111 20.66 13.72 -32.16
CA LEU A 111 20.49 12.25 -32.13
C LEU A 111 19.30 11.78 -31.28
N ALA A 112 18.48 12.69 -30.75
CA ALA A 112 17.24 12.35 -30.05
C ALA A 112 16.14 13.37 -30.34
N SER A 113 14.88 12.91 -30.32
CA SER A 113 13.71 13.79 -30.28
C SER A 113 13.40 14.17 -28.83
N LEU A 114 13.34 15.47 -28.55
CA LEU A 114 13.01 15.99 -27.22
C LEU A 114 11.54 16.42 -27.10
N GLU A 115 10.75 16.32 -28.17
CA GLU A 115 9.36 16.80 -28.21
C GLU A 115 8.41 15.96 -27.34
N ASP A 116 8.82 14.75 -26.92
CA ASP A 116 8.01 13.77 -26.18
C ASP A 116 8.59 13.35 -24.80
N THR A 117 9.56 14.09 -24.24
CA THR A 117 10.23 13.66 -22.99
C THR A 117 9.32 13.67 -21.76
N ASP A 118 8.25 14.45 -21.78
CA ASP A 118 7.34 14.61 -20.64
C ASP A 118 6.43 13.38 -20.41
N TYR A 119 6.43 12.39 -21.33
CA TYR A 119 5.53 11.24 -21.31
C TYR A 119 6.22 9.86 -21.33
N LEU A 120 7.44 9.75 -20.78
CA LEU A 120 8.03 8.41 -20.53
C LEU A 120 7.27 7.68 -19.41
N THR A 121 6.26 6.89 -19.81
CA THR A 121 5.49 5.98 -18.92
C THR A 121 6.43 4.98 -18.25
N LYS A 122 7.41 4.45 -18.99
CA LYS A 122 8.55 3.68 -18.47
C LYS A 122 9.84 4.40 -18.77
N ALA A 123 10.81 4.25 -17.87
CA ALA A 123 12.12 4.84 -18.09
C ALA A 123 12.86 4.12 -19.24
N SER A 124 12.62 2.82 -19.45
CA SER A 124 13.28 2.04 -20.52
C SER A 124 12.85 2.45 -21.93
N ASP A 125 11.67 3.06 -22.08
CA ASP A 125 11.15 3.49 -23.39
C ASP A 125 11.92 4.67 -24.00
N PHE A 126 12.84 5.29 -23.24
CA PHE A 126 13.68 6.40 -23.72
C PHE A 126 14.41 6.07 -25.03
N ILE A 127 14.74 4.79 -25.26
CA ILE A 127 15.42 4.34 -26.48
C ILE A 127 14.63 4.65 -27.75
N ARG A 128 13.29 4.71 -27.67
CA ARG A 128 12.41 5.03 -28.81
C ARG A 128 12.56 6.47 -29.28
N LEU A 129 13.05 7.35 -28.41
CA LEU A 129 13.30 8.76 -28.71
C LEU A 129 14.68 8.98 -29.34
N LEU A 130 15.52 7.95 -29.39
CA LEU A 130 16.85 8.01 -29.98
C LEU A 130 16.81 7.72 -31.47
N LYS A 131 17.59 8.47 -32.26
CA LYS A 131 17.94 8.12 -33.64
C LYS A 131 19.03 7.05 -33.62
N PHE A 132 18.67 5.87 -33.14
CA PHE A 132 19.62 4.82 -32.77
C PHE A 132 20.56 4.45 -33.91
N ASP A 133 20.05 4.37 -35.15
CA ASP A 133 20.83 4.02 -36.34
C ASP A 133 21.84 5.11 -36.77
N GLU A 134 21.67 6.35 -36.31
CA GLU A 134 22.59 7.48 -36.59
C GLU A 134 23.69 7.60 -35.52
N MET A 135 23.61 6.82 -34.44
CA MET A 135 24.57 6.85 -33.34
C MET A 135 25.83 6.03 -33.65
N GLY A 136 26.97 6.48 -33.13
CA GLY A 136 28.19 5.67 -33.11
C GLY A 136 28.04 4.43 -32.22
N SER A 137 28.83 3.38 -32.50
CA SER A 137 28.75 2.08 -31.81
C SER A 137 28.86 2.18 -30.28
N ASP A 138 29.69 3.09 -29.77
CA ASP A 138 29.89 3.26 -28.33
C ASP A 138 28.65 3.87 -27.66
N LEU A 139 27.99 4.82 -28.31
CA LEU A 139 26.74 5.42 -27.83
C LEU A 139 25.57 4.44 -27.89
N GLN A 140 25.47 3.65 -28.97
CA GLN A 140 24.50 2.57 -29.08
C GLN A 140 24.66 1.55 -27.95
N LYS A 141 25.89 1.12 -27.69
CA LYS A 141 26.21 0.18 -26.61
C LYS A 141 25.80 0.75 -25.25
N HIS A 142 26.16 2.02 -24.97
CA HIS A 142 25.79 2.67 -23.71
C HIS A 142 24.28 2.79 -23.53
N ALA A 143 23.54 3.15 -24.59
CA ALA A 143 22.08 3.21 -24.55
C ALA A 143 21.46 1.84 -24.25
N LEU A 144 21.94 0.76 -24.90
CA LEU A 144 21.46 -0.61 -24.65
C LEU A 144 21.77 -1.10 -23.23
N GLU A 145 22.95 -0.78 -22.70
CA GLU A 145 23.31 -1.11 -21.30
C GLU A 145 22.37 -0.41 -20.32
N LEU A 146 22.07 0.88 -20.56
CA LEU A 146 21.15 1.65 -19.72
C LEU A 146 19.71 1.12 -19.80
N VAL A 147 19.21 0.80 -21.00
CA VAL A 147 17.89 0.15 -21.17
C VAL A 147 17.83 -1.15 -20.38
N LYS A 148 18.87 -1.98 -20.45
CA LYS A 148 18.91 -3.26 -19.75
C LYS A 148 18.91 -3.09 -18.22
N GLU A 149 19.68 -2.14 -17.69
CA GLU A 149 19.67 -1.82 -16.25
C GLU A 149 18.28 -1.33 -15.82
N ILE A 150 17.67 -0.43 -16.59
CA ILE A 150 16.32 0.09 -16.29
C ILE A 150 15.27 -1.01 -16.32
N ALA A 151 15.22 -1.81 -17.40
CA ALA A 151 14.21 -2.86 -17.56
C ALA A 151 14.29 -3.92 -16.45
N TYR A 152 15.50 -4.24 -15.98
CA TYR A 152 15.69 -5.11 -14.82
C TYR A 152 15.07 -4.52 -13.56
N HIS A 153 15.26 -3.23 -13.31
CA HIS A 153 14.68 -2.56 -12.14
C HIS A 153 13.17 -2.33 -12.26
N GLU A 154 12.64 -2.19 -13.47
CA GLU A 154 11.19 -2.13 -13.73
C GLU A 154 10.52 -3.46 -13.39
N ASP A 155 11.07 -4.60 -13.85
CA ASP A 155 10.60 -5.94 -13.47
C ASP A 155 10.73 -6.19 -11.95
N LEU A 156 11.86 -5.79 -11.36
CA LEU A 156 12.07 -5.92 -9.91
C LEU A 156 11.00 -5.16 -9.11
N GLN A 157 10.66 -3.93 -9.52
CA GLN A 157 9.63 -3.13 -8.85
C GLN A 157 8.28 -3.85 -8.82
N VAL A 158 7.90 -4.48 -9.94
CA VAL A 158 6.63 -5.21 -10.06
C VAL A 158 6.59 -6.42 -9.12
N ARG A 159 7.69 -7.18 -9.04
CA ARG A 159 7.82 -8.32 -8.13
C ARG A 159 7.77 -7.90 -6.67
N VAL A 160 8.45 -6.81 -6.33
CA VAL A 160 8.44 -6.26 -4.97
C VAL A 160 7.05 -5.76 -4.59
N VAL A 161 6.31 -5.13 -5.52
CA VAL A 161 4.91 -4.76 -5.28
C VAL A 161 4.02 -5.98 -5.10
N LEU A 162 4.19 -7.04 -5.90
CA LEU A 162 3.44 -8.29 -5.75
C LEU A 162 3.63 -8.88 -4.34
N ARG A 163 4.87 -8.94 -3.85
CA ARG A 163 5.17 -9.34 -2.47
C ARG A 163 4.52 -8.43 -1.43
N GLY A 164 4.51 -7.13 -1.70
CA GLY A 164 3.79 -6.15 -0.89
C GLY A 164 2.29 -6.45 -0.79
N ILE A 165 1.65 -6.83 -1.91
CA ILE A 165 0.25 -7.25 -1.95
C ILE A 165 0.04 -8.49 -1.07
N ASP A 166 0.82 -9.54 -1.24
CA ASP A 166 0.69 -10.77 -0.43
C ASP A 166 0.85 -10.49 1.06
N ASN A 167 1.92 -9.78 1.45
CA ASN A 167 2.18 -9.42 2.84
C ASN A 167 1.02 -8.60 3.44
N CYS A 168 0.52 -7.60 2.73
CA CYS A 168 -0.58 -6.78 3.21
C CYS A 168 -1.89 -7.58 3.28
N TYR A 169 -2.21 -8.37 2.25
CA TYR A 169 -3.48 -9.06 2.13
C TYR A 169 -3.60 -10.28 3.06
N GLU A 170 -2.56 -11.10 3.17
CA GLU A 170 -2.60 -12.29 4.03
C GLU A 170 -2.41 -11.92 5.50
N LYS A 171 -1.48 -11.00 5.78
CA LYS A 171 -1.06 -10.73 7.16
C LYS A 171 -1.82 -9.56 7.76
N ILE A 172 -1.73 -8.38 7.15
CA ILE A 172 -2.18 -7.14 7.80
C ILE A 172 -3.70 -6.99 7.69
N PHE A 173 -4.26 -7.20 6.49
CA PHE A 173 -5.69 -7.13 6.21
C PHE A 173 -6.50 -8.06 7.12
N THR A 174 -6.10 -9.31 7.29
CA THR A 174 -6.84 -10.27 8.16
C THR A 174 -6.92 -9.82 9.62
N ARG A 175 -5.84 -9.21 10.12
CA ARG A 175 -5.74 -8.68 11.50
C ARG A 175 -6.58 -7.42 11.67
N ILE A 176 -6.63 -6.54 10.68
CA ILE A 176 -7.50 -5.36 10.70
C ILE A 176 -8.96 -5.78 10.59
N MET A 177 -9.26 -6.68 9.66
CA MET A 177 -10.60 -7.21 9.44
C MET A 177 -11.17 -7.92 10.66
N PHE A 178 -10.32 -8.46 11.53
CA PHE A 178 -10.75 -9.02 12.82
C PHE A 178 -11.49 -7.99 13.69
N VAL A 179 -10.97 -6.77 13.77
CA VAL A 179 -11.60 -5.67 14.52
C VAL A 179 -12.77 -5.08 13.72
N VAL A 180 -12.53 -4.78 12.43
CA VAL A 180 -13.54 -4.17 11.53
C VAL A 180 -14.82 -5.01 11.45
N ARG A 181 -14.70 -6.34 11.36
CA ARG A 181 -15.87 -7.24 11.31
C ARG A 181 -16.73 -7.12 12.56
N ARG A 182 -16.13 -6.94 13.74
CA ARG A 182 -16.87 -6.78 14.99
C ARG A 182 -17.53 -5.40 15.07
N SER A 183 -16.82 -4.34 14.68
CA SER A 183 -17.38 -3.00 14.54
C SER A 183 -18.61 -2.99 13.61
N LEU A 184 -18.49 -3.59 12.43
CA LEU A 184 -19.59 -3.72 11.47
C LEU A 184 -20.76 -4.54 12.04
N LYS A 185 -20.50 -5.61 12.78
CA LYS A 185 -21.58 -6.38 13.43
C LYS A 185 -22.38 -5.54 14.41
N ILE A 186 -21.72 -4.72 15.23
CA ILE A 186 -22.39 -3.79 16.14
C ILE A 186 -23.23 -2.78 15.33
N LYS A 187 -22.66 -2.16 14.30
CA LYS A 187 -23.36 -1.21 13.43
C LYS A 187 -24.58 -1.80 12.73
N LEU A 188 -24.51 -3.08 12.36
CA LEU A 188 -25.60 -3.82 11.72
C LEU A 188 -26.58 -4.45 12.71
N GLY A 189 -26.45 -4.20 14.03
CA GLY A 189 -27.31 -4.77 15.06
C GLY A 189 -27.21 -6.30 15.20
N LYS A 190 -26.11 -6.90 14.73
CA LYS A 190 -25.89 -8.36 14.78
C LYS A 190 -25.31 -8.76 16.13
N THR A 191 -25.87 -9.82 16.72
CA THR A 191 -25.39 -10.37 17.99
C THR A 191 -24.00 -11.01 17.85
N PRO A 192 -23.08 -10.78 18.80
CA PRO A 192 -21.80 -11.47 18.87
C PRO A 192 -21.93 -12.99 18.89
N LYS A 193 -21.00 -13.70 18.24
CA LYS A 193 -20.94 -15.17 18.25
C LYS A 193 -19.54 -15.64 18.68
N PRO A 194 -19.42 -16.83 19.31
CA PRO A 194 -18.10 -17.38 19.69
C PRO A 194 -17.13 -17.52 18.51
N SER A 195 -17.63 -17.77 17.29
CA SER A 195 -16.79 -17.87 16.09
C SER A 195 -16.15 -16.54 15.68
N ASP A 196 -16.56 -15.41 16.26
CA ASP A 196 -15.99 -14.08 15.99
C ASP A 196 -14.67 -13.85 16.74
N ALA A 197 -14.31 -14.75 17.65
CA ALA A 197 -13.00 -14.79 18.28
C ALA A 197 -11.90 -15.35 17.35
N LYS A 198 -12.26 -15.93 16.20
CA LYS A 198 -11.31 -16.52 15.26
C LYS A 198 -10.83 -15.49 14.25
N LEU A 199 -9.51 -15.44 14.05
CA LEU A 199 -8.91 -14.83 12.88
C LEU A 199 -9.26 -15.68 11.65
N LEU A 200 -9.82 -15.06 10.62
CA LEU A 200 -10.21 -15.74 9.38
C LEU A 200 -9.17 -15.55 8.27
N GLN A 201 -9.25 -16.40 7.25
CA GLN A 201 -8.49 -16.22 6.01
C GLN A 201 -9.06 -15.01 5.24
N PRO A 202 -8.32 -14.39 4.30
CA PRO A 202 -8.84 -13.24 3.55
C PRO A 202 -10.16 -13.54 2.81
N SER A 203 -10.26 -14.70 2.17
CA SER A 203 -11.47 -15.11 1.44
C SER A 203 -12.72 -15.12 2.32
N ASP A 204 -12.60 -15.62 3.55
CA ASP A 204 -13.72 -15.70 4.48
C ASP A 204 -14.19 -14.31 4.93
N TYR A 205 -13.26 -13.35 5.06
CA TYR A 205 -13.63 -11.96 5.35
C TYR A 205 -14.33 -11.29 4.17
N VAL A 206 -13.85 -11.54 2.94
CA VAL A 206 -14.47 -11.02 1.72
C VAL A 206 -15.87 -11.60 1.54
N ASP A 207 -16.06 -12.91 1.69
CA ASP A 207 -17.37 -13.56 1.62
C ASP A 207 -18.32 -13.05 2.71
N TRP A 208 -17.78 -12.78 3.91
CA TRP A 208 -18.55 -12.20 5.00
C TRP A 208 -18.98 -10.76 4.67
N LEU A 209 -18.09 -9.92 4.11
CA LEU A 209 -18.43 -8.55 3.71
C LEU A 209 -19.55 -8.55 2.67
N GLU A 210 -19.39 -9.33 1.59
CA GLU A 210 -20.37 -9.47 0.52
C GLU A 210 -21.75 -9.87 1.04
N SER A 211 -21.79 -10.83 1.98
CA SER A 211 -23.04 -11.36 2.53
C SER A 211 -23.72 -10.45 3.56
N ASN A 212 -23.03 -9.43 4.08
CA ASN A 212 -23.50 -8.69 5.26
C ASN A 212 -23.55 -7.16 5.09
N THR A 213 -22.98 -6.61 4.03
CA THR A 213 -22.92 -5.16 3.79
C THR A 213 -23.64 -4.78 2.50
N ASP A 214 -24.05 -3.51 2.39
CA ASP A 214 -24.67 -3.00 1.16
C ASP A 214 -23.66 -3.00 0.01
N LYS A 215 -24.09 -3.27 -1.22
CA LYS A 215 -23.20 -3.33 -2.40
C LYS A 215 -22.39 -2.04 -2.64
N HIS A 216 -22.85 -0.90 -2.14
CA HIS A 216 -22.18 0.40 -2.22
C HIS A 216 -21.28 0.68 -1.01
N HIS A 217 -21.18 -0.23 -0.05
CA HIS A 217 -20.24 -0.11 1.07
C HIS A 217 -18.81 -0.02 0.53
N ILE A 218 -18.00 0.90 1.07
CA ILE A 218 -16.64 1.17 0.56
C ILE A 218 -15.77 -0.08 0.48
N LEU A 219 -15.86 -0.98 1.46
CA LEU A 219 -15.12 -2.23 1.47
C LEU A 219 -15.56 -3.23 0.39
N ASN A 220 -16.79 -3.16 -0.12
CA ASN A 220 -17.21 -3.98 -1.27
C ASN A 220 -16.54 -3.52 -2.56
N ASN A 221 -16.40 -2.21 -2.74
CA ASN A 221 -15.70 -1.65 -3.90
C ASN A 221 -14.21 -2.03 -3.91
N ILE A 222 -13.59 -2.06 -2.73
CA ILE A 222 -12.15 -2.33 -2.61
C ILE A 222 -11.83 -3.82 -2.60
N PHE A 223 -12.61 -4.65 -1.89
CA PHE A 223 -12.24 -6.05 -1.65
C PHE A 223 -13.14 -7.06 -2.37
N VAL A 224 -14.46 -6.88 -2.35
CA VAL A 224 -15.38 -7.85 -2.98
C VAL A 224 -15.27 -7.79 -4.50
N GLN A 225 -15.30 -6.60 -5.08
CA GLN A 225 -15.15 -6.42 -6.53
C GLN A 225 -13.75 -6.80 -7.03
N GLN A 226 -12.73 -6.71 -6.18
CA GLN A 226 -11.34 -7.03 -6.51
C GLN A 226 -10.89 -8.41 -6.01
N ARG A 227 -11.84 -9.27 -5.57
CA ARG A 227 -11.52 -10.54 -4.91
C ARG A 227 -10.63 -11.45 -5.75
N GLU A 228 -10.91 -11.55 -7.04
CA GLU A 228 -10.17 -12.41 -7.96
C GLU A 228 -8.75 -11.91 -8.17
N PHE A 229 -8.56 -10.59 -8.15
CA PHE A 229 -7.24 -9.98 -8.25
C PHE A 229 -6.38 -10.28 -7.03
N TYR A 230 -6.85 -9.99 -5.82
CA TYR A 230 -6.05 -10.24 -4.62
C TYR A 230 -5.77 -11.72 -4.41
N LYS A 231 -6.72 -12.59 -4.76
CA LYS A 231 -6.53 -14.05 -4.76
C LYS A 231 -5.43 -14.46 -5.75
N ALA A 232 -5.50 -14.01 -7.01
CA ALA A 232 -4.49 -14.34 -8.02
C ALA A 232 -3.11 -13.80 -7.62
N ALA A 233 -3.02 -12.55 -7.16
CA ALA A 233 -1.77 -11.92 -6.72
C ALA A 233 -1.13 -12.72 -5.57
N ARG A 234 -1.91 -13.06 -4.54
CA ARG A 234 -1.46 -13.91 -3.43
C ARG A 234 -0.99 -15.29 -3.90
N ASN A 235 -1.76 -15.97 -4.76
CA ASN A 235 -1.38 -17.29 -5.25
C ASN A 235 -0.07 -17.23 -6.05
N VAL A 236 0.06 -16.24 -6.92
CA VAL A 236 1.25 -16.04 -7.76
C VAL A 236 2.49 -15.74 -6.93
N GLU A 237 2.42 -14.91 -5.89
CA GLU A 237 3.60 -14.64 -5.04
C GLU A 237 4.10 -15.91 -4.32
N ASN A 238 3.19 -16.83 -3.99
CA ASN A 238 3.54 -18.13 -3.42
C ASN A 238 4.20 -19.10 -4.43
N HIS A 239 4.33 -18.69 -5.70
CA HIS A 239 4.96 -19.45 -6.78
C HIS A 239 6.07 -18.64 -7.48
N HIS A 240 7.33 -19.04 -7.34
CA HIS A 240 8.50 -18.30 -7.86
C HIS A 240 8.45 -17.92 -9.36
N GLU A 241 7.76 -18.70 -10.19
CA GLU A 241 7.70 -18.50 -11.65
C GLU A 241 6.32 -18.00 -12.13
N GLY A 242 5.43 -17.60 -11.21
CA GLY A 242 4.05 -17.27 -11.58
C GLY A 242 3.91 -15.92 -12.28
N LEU A 243 4.60 -14.86 -11.87
CA LEU A 243 4.36 -13.54 -12.46
C LEU A 243 5.07 -13.39 -13.82
N GLU A 244 4.30 -12.99 -14.83
CA GLU A 244 4.84 -12.54 -16.12
C GLU A 244 4.58 -11.04 -16.31
N TRP A 245 5.60 -10.32 -16.79
CA TRP A 245 5.53 -8.90 -17.13
C TRP A 245 5.77 -8.74 -18.63
N ILE A 246 4.75 -8.32 -19.38
CA ILE A 246 4.83 -7.99 -20.79
C ILE A 246 5.16 -6.52 -20.93
N ALA A 247 6.46 -6.21 -20.90
CA ALA A 247 6.97 -4.85 -20.83
C ALA A 247 6.47 -3.96 -21.97
N ASP A 248 6.43 -4.44 -23.21
CA ASP A 248 6.03 -3.64 -24.37
C ASP A 248 4.56 -3.19 -24.33
N LYS A 249 3.72 -3.87 -23.56
CA LYS A 249 2.29 -3.58 -23.41
C LYS A 249 1.93 -2.97 -22.05
N ASP A 250 2.88 -2.85 -21.14
CA ASP A 250 2.66 -2.46 -19.75
C ASP A 250 1.63 -3.36 -19.04
N GLU A 251 1.61 -4.65 -19.40
CA GLU A 251 0.68 -5.65 -18.88
C GLU A 251 1.38 -6.63 -17.93
N ILE A 252 0.78 -6.84 -16.76
CA ILE A 252 1.11 -7.91 -15.82
C ILE A 252 0.15 -9.07 -16.03
N ILE A 253 0.69 -10.28 -16.06
CA ILE A 253 -0.09 -11.52 -16.06
C ILE A 253 0.12 -12.22 -14.71
N LEU A 254 -1.00 -12.48 -14.04
CA LEU A 254 -1.08 -13.25 -12.82
C LEU A 254 -1.79 -14.58 -13.14
N PRO A 255 -1.06 -15.64 -13.50
CA PRO A 255 -1.63 -16.96 -13.76
C PRO A 255 -2.04 -17.63 -12.45
N ASP A 256 -3.34 -17.90 -12.32
CA ASP A 256 -3.90 -18.78 -11.29
C ASP A 256 -4.56 -20.00 -11.96
N LEU A 257 -4.65 -21.12 -11.25
CA LEU A 257 -5.15 -22.40 -11.76
C LEU A 257 -6.53 -22.29 -12.42
N ASN A 258 -7.37 -21.39 -11.92
CA ASN A 258 -8.76 -21.25 -12.36
C ASN A 258 -9.01 -19.97 -13.16
N ASN A 259 -8.16 -18.95 -13.01
CA ASN A 259 -8.40 -17.64 -13.62
C ASN A 259 -7.08 -16.87 -13.80
N THR A 260 -6.66 -16.66 -15.05
CA THR A 260 -5.51 -15.80 -15.34
C THR A 260 -5.96 -14.35 -15.40
N ILE A 261 -5.43 -13.50 -14.52
CA ILE A 261 -5.69 -12.06 -14.54
C ILE A 261 -4.63 -11.38 -15.41
N ARG A 262 -5.08 -10.57 -16.37
CA ARG A 262 -4.24 -9.63 -17.12
C ARG A 262 -4.62 -8.22 -16.70
N ILE A 263 -3.64 -7.42 -16.34
CA ILE A 263 -3.87 -6.09 -15.76
C ILE A 263 -2.78 -5.12 -16.20
N HIS A 264 -3.15 -3.88 -16.49
CA HIS A 264 -2.19 -2.83 -16.78
C HIS A 264 -1.38 -2.48 -15.52
N VAL A 265 -0.09 -2.17 -15.65
CA VAL A 265 0.79 -1.88 -14.49
C VAL A 265 0.23 -0.80 -13.56
N ASP A 266 -0.31 0.27 -14.13
CA ASP A 266 -0.85 1.37 -13.31
C ASP A 266 -2.02 0.91 -12.45
N GLU A 267 -2.89 0.07 -13.01
CA GLU A 267 -4.03 -0.49 -12.27
C GLU A 267 -3.56 -1.50 -11.21
N PHE A 268 -2.53 -2.29 -11.52
CA PHE A 268 -1.88 -3.18 -10.54
C PHE A 268 -1.32 -2.39 -9.35
N HIS A 269 -0.57 -1.33 -9.62
CA HIS A 269 -0.04 -0.43 -8.58
C HIS A 269 -1.15 0.28 -7.81
N GLN A 270 -2.23 0.70 -8.48
CA GLN A 270 -3.36 1.37 -7.83
C GLN A 270 -4.09 0.42 -6.87
N ARG A 271 -4.36 -0.83 -7.30
CA ARG A 271 -4.98 -1.85 -6.43
C ARG A 271 -4.09 -2.18 -5.23
N PHE A 272 -2.76 -2.25 -5.42
CA PHE A 272 -1.83 -2.35 -4.31
C PHE A 272 -1.96 -1.17 -3.33
N ARG A 273 -2.00 0.08 -3.83
CA ARG A 273 -2.15 1.26 -2.97
C ARG A 273 -3.46 1.26 -2.21
N PHE A 274 -4.59 0.87 -2.81
CA PHE A 274 -5.85 0.76 -2.07
C PHE A 274 -5.77 -0.21 -0.89
N LEU A 275 -5.11 -1.36 -1.08
CA LEU A 275 -4.85 -2.31 -0.01
C LEU A 275 -3.95 -1.70 1.08
N VAL A 276 -2.87 -1.02 0.70
CA VAL A 276 -1.96 -0.35 1.64
C VAL A 276 -2.69 0.73 2.42
N HIS A 277 -3.44 1.61 1.77
CA HIS A 277 -4.22 2.67 2.42
C HIS A 277 -5.20 2.09 3.43
N PHE A 278 -5.92 1.01 3.07
CA PHE A 278 -6.78 0.32 4.03
C PHE A 278 -5.99 -0.23 5.22
N CYS A 279 -4.84 -0.85 4.96
CA CYS A 279 -3.98 -1.41 6.00
C CYS A 279 -3.42 -0.32 6.94
N ASP A 280 -2.98 0.79 6.39
CA ASP A 280 -2.41 1.91 7.13
C ASP A 280 -3.48 2.63 7.95
N LEU A 281 -4.63 2.92 7.35
CA LEU A 281 -5.78 3.51 8.05
C LEU A 281 -6.27 2.59 9.16
N GLY A 282 -6.40 1.30 8.90
CA GLY A 282 -6.88 0.34 9.89
C GLY A 282 -5.90 0.19 11.05
N LEU A 283 -4.61 0.04 10.77
CA LEU A 283 -3.60 -0.07 11.83
C LEU A 283 -3.55 1.18 12.71
N ARG A 284 -3.36 2.35 12.11
CA ARG A 284 -3.22 3.61 12.86
C ARG A 284 -4.52 4.01 13.53
N GLY A 285 -5.65 3.87 12.85
CA GLY A 285 -6.97 4.18 13.38
C GLY A 285 -7.36 3.28 14.56
N ILE A 286 -7.19 1.95 14.43
CA ILE A 286 -7.50 1.02 15.54
C ILE A 286 -6.61 1.31 16.75
N LEU A 287 -5.31 1.56 16.54
CA LEU A 287 -4.39 1.86 17.63
C LEU A 287 -4.69 3.22 18.27
N SER A 288 -5.08 4.24 17.49
CA SER A 288 -5.53 5.54 18.02
C SER A 288 -6.70 5.36 18.99
N ALA A 289 -7.79 4.73 18.55
CA ALA A 289 -8.97 4.51 19.40
C ALA A 289 -8.68 3.56 20.58
N PHE A 290 -7.87 2.52 20.39
CA PHE A 290 -7.44 1.65 21.47
C PHE A 290 -6.65 2.43 22.53
N CYS A 291 -5.66 3.22 22.13
CA CYS A 291 -4.83 4.00 23.05
C CYS A 291 -5.63 5.09 23.78
N GLU A 292 -6.65 5.65 23.14
CA GLU A 292 -7.55 6.65 23.75
C GLU A 292 -8.40 6.03 24.85
N ARG A 293 -8.81 4.77 24.67
CA ARG A 293 -9.64 4.05 25.64
C ARG A 293 -8.82 3.37 26.74
N GLU A 294 -7.67 2.78 26.39
CA GLU A 294 -6.81 2.07 27.35
C GLU A 294 -6.02 3.02 28.26
N LYS A 295 -5.46 4.11 27.71
CA LYS A 295 -4.69 5.14 28.44
C LYS A 295 -3.67 4.58 29.45
N GLY A 296 -2.96 3.52 29.08
CA GLY A 296 -2.13 2.78 30.02
C GLY A 296 -0.85 2.19 29.41
N VAL A 297 -0.38 1.12 30.04
CA VAL A 297 0.93 0.52 29.79
C VAL A 297 1.02 -0.04 28.37
N ILE A 298 -0.08 -0.58 27.83
CA ILE A 298 -0.04 -1.20 26.51
C ILE A 298 0.08 -0.12 25.43
N ALA A 299 -0.69 0.98 25.55
CA ALA A 299 -0.57 2.11 24.65
C ALA A 299 0.86 2.70 24.63
N ASN A 300 1.48 2.89 25.80
CA ASN A 300 2.84 3.40 25.88
C ASN A 300 3.85 2.49 25.15
N LYS A 301 3.76 1.16 25.36
CA LYS A 301 4.62 0.17 24.67
C LYS A 301 4.40 0.12 23.16
N LEU A 302 3.20 0.43 22.69
CA LEU A 302 2.90 0.48 21.26
C LEU A 302 3.60 1.64 20.58
N VAL A 303 3.62 2.83 21.21
CA VAL A 303 4.36 3.99 20.71
C VAL A 303 5.84 3.65 20.58
N GLU A 304 6.45 3.12 21.65
CA GLU A 304 7.86 2.73 21.64
C GLU A 304 8.19 1.72 20.52
N ALA A 305 7.29 0.77 20.27
CA ALA A 305 7.46 -0.21 19.20
C ALA A 305 7.26 0.40 17.80
N TYR A 306 6.34 1.36 17.69
CA TYR A 306 6.02 2.02 16.43
C TYR A 306 7.17 2.92 15.97
N ASP A 307 7.78 3.69 16.88
CA ASP A 307 8.91 4.58 16.56
C ASP A 307 10.13 3.82 15.99
N LEU A 308 10.30 2.55 16.36
CA LEU A 308 11.37 1.68 15.83
C LEU A 308 11.07 1.12 14.43
N THR A 309 9.88 1.37 13.89
CA THR A 309 9.37 0.78 12.65
C THR A 309 9.80 1.56 11.41
N PHE A 310 10.29 2.79 11.53
CA PHE A 310 10.72 3.58 10.39
C PHE A 310 12.25 3.72 10.36
N PRO A 311 12.91 3.59 9.19
CA PRO A 311 14.33 3.87 9.09
C PRO A 311 14.58 5.37 9.35
N GLU A 312 15.75 5.70 9.88
CA GLU A 312 16.09 7.07 10.33
C GLU A 312 16.01 8.13 9.22
N ASP A 313 16.07 7.73 7.95
CA ASP A 313 15.96 8.60 6.78
C ASP A 313 14.54 8.70 6.19
N TRP A 314 13.55 8.01 6.78
CA TRP A 314 12.14 8.16 6.37
C TRP A 314 11.55 9.42 7.01
N LEU A 315 11.37 10.47 6.20
CA LEU A 315 10.73 11.73 6.58
C LEU A 315 9.19 11.69 6.63
N GLY A 316 8.58 10.51 6.83
CA GLY A 316 7.12 10.35 6.85
C GLY A 316 6.62 10.08 8.27
N GLY A 317 5.45 10.61 8.61
CA GLY A 317 4.91 10.61 9.97
C GLY A 317 5.09 11.95 10.67
N GLU A 318 4.24 12.27 11.64
CA GLU A 318 4.33 13.54 12.36
C GLU A 318 5.46 13.55 13.40
N GLU A 319 6.36 14.54 13.33
CA GLU A 319 7.44 14.73 14.32
C GLU A 319 6.89 15.32 15.64
N GLY A 320 6.36 14.45 16.50
CA GLY A 320 5.85 14.79 17.83
C GLY A 320 6.70 14.19 18.95
N LYS A 321 6.88 14.94 20.06
CA LYS A 321 7.39 14.32 21.30
C LYS A 321 6.20 13.68 22.02
N VAL A 322 6.14 12.35 22.05
CA VAL A 322 5.02 11.65 22.69
C VAL A 322 5.11 11.74 24.22
N ASN A 323 4.07 12.27 24.85
CA ASN A 323 3.87 12.26 26.28
C ASN A 323 3.22 10.93 26.68
N LEU A 324 3.99 10.01 27.24
CA LEU A 324 3.45 8.72 27.71
C LEU A 324 2.41 8.93 28.81
N TYR A 325 1.38 8.08 28.84
CA TYR A 325 0.38 8.11 29.90
C TYR A 325 1.00 7.82 31.26
N GLN A 326 0.47 8.44 32.31
CA GLN A 326 0.83 8.11 33.69
C GLN A 326 0.25 6.73 34.02
N THR A 327 1.13 5.78 34.33
CA THR A 327 0.78 4.37 34.60
C THR A 327 1.00 3.98 36.04
#